data_AF-A0A7V2W656-F1
#
_entry.id   AF-A0A7V2W656-F1
#
_cell.length_a   1.000
_cell.length_b   1.000
_cell.length_c   1.000
_cell.angle_alpha   90.00
_cell.angle_beta   90.00
_cell.angle_gamma   90.00
#
_symmetry.space_group_name_H-M   'P 1'
#
loop_
_entity.id
_entity.type
_entity.pdbx_description
1 polymer ?
#
loop_
_entity_poly.entity_id
_entity_poly.type
_entity_poly.pdbx_seq_one_letter_code
_entity_poly.pdbx_strand_id
1 'polypeptide(L)'
;MKYYSINPDVIIGYCFFEKNTLPNTKECLTNDDTLVVVFEADYGSYKDLLMHSFYTIVSKKLKTSLEESGLSGLSFRVVDKIIREYMVDENGLLPNAITFNDDYWLLIGDEINSKSDFMKWRTSLIVSEPALNLLYELKAFEDDRRGTIFGAEYEVIMNKISIEGPVKDFFPERWLQEHNAIQAKWKAIENKGQS
;
A
#
# COMPACT_ATOMS: atom_id res chain seq x y z
N MET A 1 0.50 3.62 22.42
CA MET A 1 1.10 3.47 21.08
C MET A 1 0.04 3.90 20.08
N LYS A 2 0.35 4.87 19.22
CA LYS A 2 -0.57 5.32 18.16
C LYS A 2 -0.36 4.47 16.92
N TYR A 3 -1.43 4.29 16.16
CA TYR A 3 -1.42 3.55 14.91
C TYR A 3 -2.03 4.39 13.79
N TYR A 4 -1.63 4.07 12.57
CA TYR A 4 -2.07 4.73 11.36
C TYR A 4 -2.37 3.67 10.30
N SER A 5 -3.52 3.79 9.66
CA SER A 5 -3.79 3.08 8.41
C SER A 5 -3.16 3.89 7.28
N ILE A 6 -2.22 3.29 6.55
CA ILE A 6 -1.63 3.91 5.35
C ILE A 6 -2.04 3.15 4.09
N ASN A 7 -2.40 3.91 3.07
CA ASN A 7 -2.82 3.46 1.74
C ASN A 7 -2.05 4.26 0.68
N PRO A 8 -0.70 4.15 0.63
CA PRO A 8 0.13 5.02 -0.18
C PRO A 8 -0.39 5.09 -1.61
N ASP A 9 -0.46 6.30 -2.15
CA ASP A 9 -1.00 6.52 -3.48
C ASP A 9 0.03 6.01 -4.49
N VAL A 10 -0.30 4.87 -5.07
CA VAL A 10 0.64 4.08 -5.85
C VAL A 10 -0.09 3.58 -7.09
N ILE A 11 0.35 4.04 -8.26
CA ILE A 11 -0.09 3.53 -9.56
C ILE A 11 0.88 2.38 -9.91
N ILE A 12 0.74 1.26 -9.20
CA ILE A 12 1.14 -0.04 -9.75
C ILE A 12 -0.07 -0.57 -10.49
N GLY A 13 0.15 -1.20 -11.65
CA GLY A 13 -0.90 -1.89 -12.39
C GLY A 13 -1.65 -2.85 -11.49
N TYR A 14 -1.07 -4.02 -11.20
CA TYR A 14 -1.68 -4.99 -10.28
C TYR A 14 -0.69 -6.08 -9.86
N CYS A 15 -1.07 -6.89 -8.86
CA CYS A 15 -0.35 -8.10 -8.50
C CYS A 15 -1.31 -9.23 -8.11
N PHE A 16 -0.90 -10.47 -8.38
CA PHE A 16 -1.71 -11.67 -8.22
C PHE A 16 -0.82 -12.91 -8.11
N PHE A 17 -1.36 -14.02 -7.60
CA PHE A 17 -0.70 -15.32 -7.72
C PHE A 17 -1.33 -16.13 -8.86
N GLU A 18 -0.51 -16.77 -9.70
CA GLU A 18 -0.96 -17.47 -10.91
C GLU A 18 -1.88 -18.68 -10.63
N LYS A 19 -1.84 -19.25 -9.41
CA LYS A 19 -2.56 -20.48 -9.04
C LYS A 19 -3.57 -20.30 -7.89
N ASN A 20 -3.47 -19.23 -7.10
CA ASN A 20 -4.39 -18.91 -6.02
C ASN A 20 -4.71 -17.41 -6.01
N THR A 21 -5.95 -17.05 -6.31
CA THR A 21 -6.29 -15.64 -6.51
C THR A 21 -6.31 -14.81 -5.22
N LEU A 22 -6.49 -15.44 -4.04
CA LEU A 22 -6.63 -14.75 -2.74
C LEU A 22 -6.11 -15.60 -1.56
N PRO A 23 -4.81 -15.93 -1.50
CA PRO A 23 -4.24 -16.62 -0.35
C PRO A 23 -4.35 -15.79 0.93
N ASN A 24 -4.54 -16.47 2.05
CA ASN A 24 -4.41 -15.83 3.37
C ASN A 24 -2.93 -15.57 3.73
N THR A 25 -2.70 -14.80 4.80
CA THR A 25 -1.36 -14.42 5.29
C THR A 25 -0.39 -15.61 5.42
N LYS A 26 -0.86 -16.75 5.94
CA LYS A 26 -0.03 -17.94 6.14
C LYS A 26 0.33 -18.60 4.82
N GLU A 27 -0.64 -18.72 3.92
CA GLU A 27 -0.44 -19.25 2.57
C GLU A 27 0.53 -18.37 1.77
N CYS A 28 0.47 -17.05 1.91
CA CYS A 28 1.43 -16.16 1.27
C CYS A 28 2.89 -16.46 1.66
N LEU A 29 3.15 -17.03 2.83
CA LEU A 29 4.51 -17.36 3.29
C LEU A 29 4.98 -18.76 2.90
N THR A 30 4.05 -19.71 2.71
CA THR A 30 4.39 -21.14 2.57
C THR A 30 3.96 -21.76 1.24
N ASN A 31 3.21 -21.04 0.41
CA ASN A 31 2.69 -21.55 -0.86
C ASN A 31 3.71 -21.34 -2.00
N ASP A 32 4.02 -22.39 -2.76
CA ASP A 32 4.95 -22.39 -3.90
C ASP A 32 4.37 -21.75 -5.19
N ASP A 33 3.23 -21.06 -5.08
CA ASP A 33 2.60 -20.37 -6.20
C ASP A 33 3.45 -19.20 -6.74
N THR A 34 3.41 -18.94 -8.05
CA THR A 34 4.11 -17.78 -8.62
C THR A 34 3.39 -16.48 -8.24
N LEU A 35 4.04 -15.60 -7.49
CA LEU A 35 3.61 -14.21 -7.28
C LEU A 35 4.09 -13.33 -8.44
N VAL A 36 3.14 -12.68 -9.11
CA VAL A 36 3.40 -11.80 -10.26
C VAL A 36 3.01 -10.36 -9.92
N VAL A 37 3.91 -9.42 -10.21
CA VAL A 37 3.66 -7.97 -10.14
C VAL A 37 3.72 -7.38 -11.54
N VAL A 38 2.74 -6.53 -11.87
CA VAL A 38 2.62 -5.86 -13.17
C VAL A 38 2.69 -4.35 -12.96
N PHE A 39 3.67 -3.71 -13.62
CA PHE A 39 3.82 -2.26 -13.66
C PHE A 39 3.23 -1.69 -14.95
N GLU A 40 2.42 -0.63 -14.82
CA GLU A 40 1.96 0.16 -15.96
C GLU A 40 3.12 1.02 -16.49
N ALA A 41 3.24 1.13 -17.81
CA ALA A 41 4.18 2.05 -18.45
C ALA A 41 3.78 3.48 -18.07
N ASP A 42 4.75 4.34 -17.74
CA ASP A 42 4.60 5.72 -17.24
C ASP A 42 4.55 5.93 -15.72
N TYR A 43 4.77 4.90 -14.89
CA TYR A 43 4.91 5.17 -13.46
C TYR A 43 6.25 5.88 -13.15
N GLY A 44 6.15 7.13 -12.70
CA GLY A 44 7.25 8.01 -12.30
C GLY A 44 8.09 7.48 -11.11
N SER A 45 8.89 8.36 -10.49
CA SER A 45 9.93 8.00 -9.51
C SER A 45 9.47 6.92 -8.53
N TYR A 46 10.04 5.72 -8.67
CA TYR A 46 9.71 4.54 -7.88
C TYR A 46 9.69 4.86 -6.37
N LYS A 47 8.51 4.87 -5.76
CA LYS A 47 8.37 4.85 -4.31
C LYS A 47 8.70 3.44 -3.82
N ASP A 48 9.47 3.35 -2.73
CA ASP A 48 9.96 2.06 -2.23
C ASP A 48 8.86 1.24 -1.53
N LEU A 49 7.72 1.86 -1.16
CA LEU A 49 6.52 1.20 -0.62
C LEU A 49 5.33 1.38 -1.57
N LEU A 50 4.74 0.24 -1.95
CA LEU A 50 3.75 0.14 -3.01
C LEU A 50 2.55 -0.67 -2.52
N MET A 51 1.32 -0.28 -2.91
CA MET A 51 0.12 -1.00 -2.46
C MET A 51 -0.86 -1.18 -3.61
N HIS A 52 -1.32 -2.41 -3.81
CA HIS A 52 -2.36 -2.73 -4.78
C HIS A 52 -3.31 -3.78 -4.21
N SER A 53 -4.60 -3.45 -4.13
CA SER A 53 -5.62 -4.32 -3.55
C SER A 53 -5.21 -4.81 -2.15
N PHE A 54 -5.04 -6.13 -1.96
CA PHE A 54 -4.68 -6.75 -0.69
C PHE A 54 -3.17 -6.82 -0.44
N TYR A 55 -2.35 -6.40 -1.40
CA TYR A 55 -0.92 -6.66 -1.39
C TYR A 55 -0.13 -5.37 -1.18
N THR A 56 0.93 -5.50 -0.40
CA THR A 56 1.87 -4.43 -0.12
C THR A 56 3.20 -4.88 -0.67
N ILE A 57 3.72 -4.21 -1.69
CA ILE A 57 4.99 -4.54 -2.33
C ILE A 57 6.02 -3.52 -1.85
N VAL A 58 7.23 -3.97 -1.55
CA VAL A 58 8.35 -3.11 -1.17
C VAL A 58 9.55 -3.37 -2.06
N SER A 59 10.39 -2.36 -2.28
CA SER A 59 11.68 -2.58 -2.93
C SER A 59 12.64 -3.35 -2.03
N LYS A 60 13.64 -4.00 -2.62
CA LYS A 60 14.72 -4.70 -1.91
C LYS A 60 15.45 -3.78 -0.93
N LYS A 61 15.64 -2.52 -1.31
CA LYS A 61 16.27 -1.50 -0.46
C LYS A 61 15.44 -1.26 0.81
N LEU A 62 14.14 -0.97 0.66
CA LEU A 62 13.27 -0.75 1.82
C LEU A 62 13.11 -2.02 2.66
N LYS A 63 12.96 -3.19 2.03
CA LYS A 63 12.95 -4.48 2.74
C LYS A 63 14.16 -4.63 3.66
N THR A 64 15.36 -4.34 3.16
CA THR A 64 16.60 -4.41 3.94
C THR A 64 16.58 -3.43 5.12
N SER A 65 16.22 -2.16 4.88
CA SER A 65 16.10 -1.15 5.93
C SER A 65 15.06 -1.50 7.01
N LEU A 66 13.95 -2.11 6.62
CA LEU A 66 12.90 -2.56 7.55
C LEU A 66 13.39 -3.71 8.43
N GLU A 67 14.11 -4.68 7.89
CA GLU A 67 14.70 -5.78 8.68
C GLU A 67 15.74 -5.29 9.68
N GLU A 68 16.57 -4.32 9.28
CA GLU A 68 17.61 -3.73 10.15
C GLU A 68 17.03 -2.84 11.26
N SER A 69 15.80 -2.35 11.11
CA SER A 69 15.16 -1.46 12.09
C SER A 69 14.79 -2.14 13.42
N GLY A 70 14.65 -3.47 13.43
CA GLY A 70 14.18 -4.23 14.59
C GLY A 70 12.68 -4.05 14.92
N LEU A 71 11.91 -3.40 14.04
CA LEU A 71 10.45 -3.29 14.17
C LEU A 71 9.76 -4.64 13.99
N SER A 72 8.64 -4.82 14.68
CA SER A 72 7.91 -6.10 14.76
C SER A 72 6.80 -6.27 13.72
N GLY A 73 6.38 -7.50 13.48
CA GLY A 73 5.26 -7.84 12.58
C GLY A 73 5.56 -7.72 11.10
N LEU A 74 6.83 -7.89 10.73
CA LEU A 74 7.30 -7.89 9.36
C LEU A 74 7.59 -9.33 8.91
N SER A 75 6.96 -9.76 7.83
CA SER A 75 7.36 -10.94 7.08
C SER A 75 7.40 -10.63 5.59
N PHE A 76 8.30 -11.27 4.87
CA PHE A 76 8.52 -10.99 3.45
C PHE A 76 8.47 -12.26 2.61
N ARG A 77 7.92 -12.13 1.41
CA ARG A 77 7.97 -13.16 0.37
C ARG A 77 8.53 -12.52 -0.90
N VAL A 78 9.45 -13.21 -1.58
CA VAL A 78 9.99 -12.73 -2.86
C VAL A 78 8.87 -12.61 -3.90
N VAL A 79 8.96 -11.59 -4.76
CA VAL A 79 8.13 -11.52 -5.97
C VAL A 79 8.80 -12.37 -7.05
N ASP A 80 8.10 -13.39 -7.54
CA ASP A 80 8.69 -14.36 -8.47
C ASP A 80 8.84 -13.79 -9.89
N LYS A 81 7.93 -12.90 -10.30
CA LYS A 81 7.89 -12.38 -11.66
C LYS A 81 7.42 -10.92 -11.70
N ILE A 82 8.13 -10.10 -12.48
CA ILE A 82 7.77 -8.71 -12.72
C ILE A 82 7.51 -8.51 -14.21
N ILE A 83 6.35 -7.96 -14.54
CA ILE A 83 5.98 -7.58 -15.90
C ILE A 83 6.02 -6.05 -15.97
N ARG A 84 6.84 -5.52 -16.86
CA ARG A 84 6.92 -4.07 -17.14
C ARG A 84 6.32 -3.80 -18.53
N GLU A 85 5.62 -2.67 -18.63
CA GLU A 85 5.03 -2.14 -19.86
C GLU A 85 3.98 -3.07 -20.48
N TYR A 86 2.72 -2.77 -20.14
CA TYR A 86 1.55 -3.48 -20.65
C TYR A 86 1.18 -2.91 -22.03
N MET A 87 1.53 -3.61 -23.12
CA MET A 87 1.04 -3.26 -24.46
C MET A 87 -0.16 -4.14 -24.83
N VAL A 88 -1.24 -3.49 -25.25
CA VAL A 88 -2.39 -4.14 -25.85
C VAL A 88 -2.30 -3.91 -27.35
N ASP A 89 -2.14 -4.98 -28.14
CA ASP A 89 -2.22 -4.91 -29.59
C ASP A 89 -3.55 -5.50 -30.12
N GLU A 90 -3.73 -5.46 -31.43
CA GLU A 90 -4.93 -5.94 -32.13
C GLU A 90 -5.15 -7.47 -32.04
N ASN A 91 -4.17 -8.23 -31.54
CA ASN A 91 -4.26 -9.68 -31.30
C ASN A 91 -4.37 -10.05 -29.81
N GLY A 92 -4.34 -9.08 -28.90
CA GLY A 92 -4.53 -9.27 -27.47
C GLY A 92 -3.36 -8.77 -26.62
N LEU A 93 -3.20 -9.40 -25.44
CA LEU A 93 -2.28 -8.96 -24.40
C LEU A 93 -0.88 -9.51 -24.64
N LEU A 94 0.12 -8.65 -24.84
CA LEU A 94 1.53 -9.07 -24.95
C LEU A 94 2.39 -8.31 -23.93
N PRO A 95 2.96 -8.99 -22.91
CA PRO A 95 3.95 -8.38 -22.02
C PRO A 95 5.25 -8.12 -22.78
N ASN A 96 5.73 -6.87 -22.80
CA ASN A 96 6.93 -6.49 -23.55
C ASN A 96 8.25 -6.80 -22.82
N ALA A 97 8.24 -6.89 -21.49
CA ALA A 97 9.41 -7.33 -20.73
C ALA A 97 9.01 -8.07 -19.46
N ILE A 98 9.20 -9.39 -19.45
CA ILE A 98 9.22 -10.17 -18.20
C ILE A 98 10.64 -10.07 -17.64
N THR A 99 10.76 -9.41 -16.50
CA THR A 99 12.01 -9.36 -15.73
C THR A 99 11.84 -10.20 -14.47
N PHE A 100 12.79 -11.11 -14.23
CA PHE A 100 12.90 -11.85 -12.97
C PHE A 100 13.89 -11.06 -12.13
N ASN A 101 13.41 -10.30 -11.15
CA ASN A 101 14.29 -9.53 -10.30
C ASN A 101 13.86 -9.65 -8.83
N ASP A 102 14.82 -9.88 -7.95
CA ASP A 102 14.65 -9.86 -6.49
C ASP A 102 14.53 -8.43 -5.94
N ASP A 103 14.36 -7.45 -6.84
CA ASP A 103 14.12 -6.04 -6.57
C ASP A 103 12.86 -5.77 -5.76
N TYR A 104 11.86 -6.67 -5.77
CA TYR A 104 10.60 -6.46 -5.07
C TYR A 104 10.17 -7.64 -4.23
N TRP A 105 9.50 -7.31 -3.12
CA TRP A 105 9.08 -8.25 -2.10
C TRP A 105 7.65 -7.93 -1.68
N LEU A 106 6.85 -8.96 -1.48
CA LEU A 106 5.58 -8.84 -0.78
C LEU A 106 5.84 -8.66 0.71
N LEU A 107 5.42 -7.53 1.26
CA LEU A 107 5.34 -7.27 2.69
C LEU A 107 4.03 -7.83 3.27
N ILE A 108 4.20 -8.67 4.28
CA ILE A 108 3.14 -9.35 5.01
C ILE A 108 3.21 -8.86 6.46
N GLY A 109 2.23 -8.06 6.85
CA GLY A 109 2.06 -7.60 8.22
C GLY A 109 1.38 -8.65 9.10
N ASP A 110 1.60 -8.57 10.42
CA ASP A 110 0.89 -9.42 11.38
C ASP A 110 -0.62 -9.17 11.39
N GLU A 111 -1.37 -10.07 12.02
CA GLU A 111 -2.78 -9.85 12.29
C GLU A 111 -3.01 -8.63 13.18
N ILE A 112 -4.14 -7.95 12.98
CA ILE A 112 -4.56 -6.71 13.68
C ILE A 112 -4.56 -6.77 15.22
N ASN A 113 -4.52 -7.97 15.81
CA ASN A 113 -4.55 -8.18 17.26
C ASN A 113 -3.15 -8.35 17.90
N SER A 114 -2.10 -8.41 17.08
CA SER A 114 -0.72 -8.72 17.51
C SER A 114 -0.06 -7.62 18.35
N LYS A 115 -0.51 -6.36 18.23
CA LYS A 115 0.17 -5.15 18.75
C LYS A 115 1.57 -4.93 18.15
N SER A 116 1.83 -5.50 16.98
CA SER A 116 3.08 -5.34 16.24
C SER A 116 3.18 -3.97 15.54
N ASP A 117 4.39 -3.59 15.16
CA ASP A 117 4.64 -2.32 14.45
C ASP A 117 4.05 -2.31 13.05
N PHE A 118 4.04 -3.47 12.40
CA PHE A 118 3.39 -3.69 11.12
C PHE A 118 2.27 -4.72 11.29
N MET A 119 1.07 -4.32 10.89
CA MET A 119 -0.13 -5.16 10.90
C MET A 119 -0.85 -5.04 9.57
N LYS A 120 -1.79 -5.94 9.31
CA LYS A 120 -2.61 -5.90 8.11
C LYS A 120 -4.09 -6.05 8.42
N TRP A 121 -4.90 -5.26 7.73
CA TRP A 121 -6.35 -5.41 7.76
C TRP A 121 -6.95 -5.18 6.38
N ARG A 122 -7.48 -6.25 5.78
CA ARG A 122 -7.98 -6.22 4.40
C ARG A 122 -6.93 -5.63 3.45
N THR A 123 -7.23 -4.49 2.84
CA THR A 123 -6.36 -3.77 1.90
C THR A 123 -5.45 -2.76 2.56
N SER A 124 -5.64 -2.48 3.86
CA SER A 124 -4.92 -1.43 4.58
C SER A 124 -3.66 -1.96 5.27
N LEU A 125 -2.58 -1.18 5.16
CA LEU A 125 -1.39 -1.39 5.97
C LEU A 125 -1.52 -0.65 7.31
N ILE A 126 -1.50 -1.47 8.36
CA ILE A 126 -1.33 -1.19 9.79
C ILE A 126 0.05 -0.70 10.21
N VAL A 127 0.31 0.58 10.50
CA VAL A 127 1.65 0.96 11.03
C VAL A 127 1.58 1.66 12.37
N SER A 128 2.52 1.34 13.26
CA SER A 128 2.77 2.11 14.47
C SER A 128 3.37 3.48 14.18
N GLU A 129 3.30 4.40 15.14
CA GLU A 129 3.97 5.72 15.03
C GLU A 129 5.49 5.60 14.76
N PRO A 130 6.26 4.71 15.43
CA PRO A 130 7.66 4.43 15.05
C PRO A 130 7.83 3.95 13.61
N ALA A 131 7.02 2.99 13.16
CA ALA A 131 7.08 2.47 11.79
C ALA A 131 6.76 3.55 10.75
N LEU A 132 5.73 4.37 11.01
CA LEU A 132 5.37 5.48 10.15
C LEU A 132 6.52 6.49 10.00
N ASN A 133 7.17 6.85 11.11
CA ASN A 133 8.31 7.78 11.10
C ASN A 133 9.47 7.24 10.28
N LEU A 134 9.79 5.94 10.42
CA LEU A 134 10.83 5.29 9.62
C LEU A 134 10.48 5.31 8.12
N LEU A 135 9.24 5.02 7.76
CA LEU A 135 8.80 5.06 6.36
C LEU A 135 8.95 6.47 5.75
N TYR A 136 8.71 7.54 6.52
CA TYR A 136 8.97 8.91 6.06
C TYR A 136 10.46 9.23 5.95
N GLU A 137 11.27 8.82 6.93
CA GLU A 137 12.72 9.01 6.91
C GLU A 137 13.35 8.37 5.67
N LEU A 138 12.92 7.16 5.34
CA LEU A 138 13.36 6.42 4.16
C LEU A 138 12.75 6.95 2.85
N LYS A 139 11.84 7.93 2.92
CA LYS A 139 11.06 8.44 1.78
C LYS A 139 10.35 7.30 1.03
N ALA A 140 9.86 6.31 1.77
CA ALA A 140 9.26 5.11 1.24
C ALA A 140 7.94 5.40 0.49
N PHE A 141 7.21 6.43 0.93
CA PHE A 141 6.03 6.96 0.27
C PHE A 141 5.89 8.45 0.58
N GLU A 142 4.92 9.11 -0.04
CA GLU A 142 4.56 10.50 0.27
C GLU A 142 3.05 10.59 0.53
N ASP A 143 2.64 11.58 1.30
CA ASP A 143 1.23 11.87 1.54
C ASP A 143 0.56 12.32 0.23
N ASP A 144 -0.54 11.66 -0.15
CA ASP A 144 -1.43 12.16 -1.20
C ASP A 144 -2.30 13.26 -0.60
N ARG A 145 -2.05 14.49 -1.04
CA ARG A 145 -2.78 15.68 -0.62
C ARG A 145 -3.65 16.15 -1.77
N ARG A 146 -4.95 16.28 -1.51
CA ARG A 146 -5.91 16.83 -2.47
C ARG A 146 -6.61 18.05 -1.85
N GLY A 147 -6.87 19.07 -2.66
CA GLY A 147 -7.48 20.33 -2.21
C GLY A 147 -7.46 21.43 -3.28
N THR A 148 -8.15 22.55 -3.02
CA THR A 148 -8.22 23.73 -3.91
C THR A 148 -7.32 24.88 -3.44
N ILE A 149 -7.16 25.87 -4.33
CA ILE A 149 -6.15 26.94 -4.39
C ILE A 149 -6.07 27.87 -3.16
N PHE A 150 -7.03 27.80 -2.22
CA PHE A 150 -7.13 28.77 -1.11
C PHE A 150 -6.15 28.58 0.06
N GLY A 151 -5.38 27.49 0.10
CA GLY A 151 -4.34 27.28 1.12
C GLY A 151 -4.44 25.95 1.86
N ALA A 152 -3.50 25.69 2.77
CA ALA A 152 -3.34 24.42 3.48
C ALA A 152 -4.56 24.01 4.33
N GLU A 153 -5.45 24.96 4.67
CA GLU A 153 -6.67 24.70 5.45
C GLU A 153 -7.72 23.84 4.73
N TYR A 154 -7.60 23.67 3.40
CA TYR A 154 -8.47 22.81 2.59
C TYR A 154 -7.76 21.56 2.07
N GLU A 155 -6.49 21.35 2.44
CA GLU A 155 -5.75 20.12 2.08
C GLU A 155 -6.26 18.94 2.93
N VAL A 156 -6.60 17.84 2.25
CA VAL A 156 -6.95 16.57 2.87
C VAL A 156 -5.90 15.53 2.50
N ILE A 157 -5.37 14.83 3.51
CA ILE A 157 -4.48 13.67 3.31
C ILE A 157 -5.34 12.44 3.06
N MET A 158 -5.19 11.82 1.89
CA MET A 158 -6.09 10.76 1.42
C MET A 158 -5.59 9.35 1.73
N ASN A 159 -4.28 9.21 1.92
CA ASN A 159 -3.61 7.92 2.05
C ASN A 159 -3.17 7.59 3.47
N LYS A 160 -3.55 8.37 4.47
CA LYS A 160 -3.17 8.16 5.87
C LYS A 160 -4.29 8.55 6.81
N ILE A 161 -4.67 7.63 7.68
CA ILE A 161 -5.75 7.83 8.66
C ILE A 161 -5.23 7.46 10.04
N SER A 162 -5.38 8.38 10.99
CA SER A 162 -5.05 8.14 12.41
C SER A 162 -6.07 7.20 13.02
N ILE A 163 -5.60 6.18 13.74
CA ILE A 163 -6.46 5.22 14.43
C ILE A 163 -6.61 5.66 15.89
N GLU A 164 -7.82 6.07 16.25
CA GLU A 164 -8.18 6.44 17.62
C GLU A 164 -8.79 5.26 18.36
N GLY A 165 -8.17 4.85 19.47
CA GLY A 165 -8.60 3.70 20.28
C GLY A 165 -7.97 2.37 19.82
N PRO A 166 -8.55 1.23 20.24
CA PRO A 166 -8.03 -0.09 19.88
C PRO A 166 -8.18 -0.35 18.37
N VAL A 167 -7.10 -0.81 17.72
CA VAL A 167 -7.05 -1.03 16.26
C VAL A 167 -8.16 -1.98 15.79
N LYS A 168 -8.42 -3.05 16.54
CA LYS A 168 -9.49 -4.03 16.26
C LYS A 168 -10.90 -3.44 16.21
N ASP A 169 -11.15 -2.35 16.95
CA ASP A 169 -12.47 -1.75 17.07
C ASP A 169 -12.66 -0.62 16.03
N PHE A 170 -11.56 -0.08 15.50
CA PHE A 170 -11.57 1.02 14.54
C PHE A 170 -12.24 0.66 13.20
N PHE A 171 -11.91 -0.49 12.61
CA PHE A 171 -12.35 -0.82 11.25
C PHE A 171 -13.81 -1.26 11.12
N PRO A 172 -14.40 -2.01 12.07
CA PRO A 172 -15.82 -2.34 12.02
C PRO A 172 -16.74 -1.12 12.21
N GLU A 173 -16.31 -0.13 13.00
CA GLU A 173 -17.20 0.95 13.47
C GLU A 173 -16.92 2.32 12.81
N ARG A 174 -15.66 2.65 12.53
CA ARG A 174 -15.24 4.01 12.17
C ARG A 174 -14.69 4.16 10.77
N TRP A 175 -14.18 3.09 10.14
CA TRP A 175 -13.60 3.19 8.79
C TRP A 175 -14.57 3.79 7.76
N LEU A 176 -15.82 3.30 7.73
CA LEU A 176 -16.81 3.81 6.79
C LEU A 176 -17.17 5.28 7.09
N GLN A 177 -17.17 5.68 8.36
CA GLN A 177 -17.46 7.06 8.75
C GLN A 177 -16.33 8.01 8.36
N GLU A 178 -15.08 7.63 8.64
CA GLU A 178 -13.89 8.40 8.24
C GLU A 178 -13.77 8.48 6.72
N HIS A 179 -13.97 7.37 6.01
CA HIS A 179 -14.00 7.35 4.55
C HIS A 179 -15.11 8.26 3.99
N ASN A 180 -16.32 8.18 4.55
CA ASN A 180 -17.43 9.05 4.14
C ASN A 180 -17.14 10.53 4.47
N ALA A 181 -16.48 10.82 5.59
CA ALA A 181 -16.09 12.18 5.96
C ALA A 181 -15.03 12.74 5.00
N ILE A 182 -14.07 11.92 4.58
CA ILE A 182 -13.09 12.25 3.54
C ILE A 182 -13.80 12.53 2.21
N GLN A 183 -14.71 11.65 1.78
CA GLN A 183 -15.50 11.82 0.55
C GLN A 183 -16.42 13.04 0.59
N ALA A 184 -17.02 13.35 1.75
CA ALA A 184 -17.86 14.53 1.94
C ALA A 184 -17.05 15.83 1.88
N LYS A 185 -15.87 15.86 2.53
CA LYS A 185 -14.92 16.98 2.42
C LYS A 185 -14.50 17.18 0.97
N TRP A 186 -14.22 16.10 0.24
CA TRP A 186 -13.87 16.16 -1.18
C TRP A 186 -14.99 16.77 -2.04
N LYS A 187 -16.24 16.28 -1.93
CA LYS A 187 -17.39 16.87 -2.65
C LYS A 187 -17.58 18.36 -2.34
N ALA A 188 -17.34 18.77 -1.09
CA ALA A 188 -17.43 20.18 -0.70
C ALA A 188 -16.34 21.04 -1.36
N ILE A 189 -15.14 20.48 -1.57
CA ILE A 189 -14.03 21.12 -2.27
C ILE A 189 -14.35 21.27 -3.76
N GLU A 190 -14.86 20.22 -4.42
CA GLU A 190 -15.21 20.25 -5.85
C GLU A 190 -16.30 21.29 -6.17
N ASN A 191 -17.36 21.34 -5.36
CA ASN A 191 -18.46 22.28 -5.58
C ASN A 191 -18.05 23.75 -5.40
N LYS A 192 -17.05 24.03 -4.56
CA LYS A 192 -16.52 25.39 -4.35
C LYS A 192 -15.51 25.84 -5.41
N GLY A 193 -14.86 24.90 -6.09
CA GLY A 193 -13.96 25.22 -7.22
C GLY A 193 -14.68 25.59 -8.52
N GLN A 194 -16.01 25.43 -8.56
CA GLN A 194 -16.87 25.72 -9.73
C GLN A 194 -17.70 27.00 -9.57
N SER A 195 -17.57 27.73 -8.46
CA SER A 195 -18.27 28.98 -8.16
C SER A 195 -17.35 30.19 -8.26
#